data_AF-A0A075JSZ3-F1
#
_entry.id   AF-A0A075JSZ3-F1
#
_cell.length_a   1.000
_cell.length_b   1.000
_cell.length_c   1.000
_cell.angle_alpha   90.00
_cell.angle_beta   90.00
_cell.angle_gamma   90.00
#
_symmetry.space_group_name_H-M   'P 1'
#
loop_
_entity.id
_entity.type
_entity.pdbx_description
1 polymer ?
#
loop_
_entity_poly.entity_id
_entity_poly.type
_entity_poly.pdbx_seq_one_letter_code
_entity_poly.pdbx_strand_id
1 'polypeptide(L)' 'MLDTLKKEYPAQTIYLSVYENNLPAIYLYEKFGFAFIEERDINGEKIMKLETAMK' A
#
# COMPACT_ATOMS: atom_id res chain seq x y z
N MET A 1 -11.97 4.32 -5.73
CA MET A 1 -11.82 3.39 -4.57
C MET A 1 -10.85 3.97 -3.55
N LEU A 2 -9.57 4.22 -3.88
CA LEU A 2 -8.62 4.88 -2.97
C LEU A 2 -9.12 6.23 -2.43
N ASP A 3 -9.74 7.04 -3.29
CA ASP A 3 -10.32 8.33 -2.87
C ASP A 3 -11.50 8.17 -1.90
N THR A 4 -12.28 7.09 -2.05
CA THR A 4 -13.37 6.74 -1.14
C THR A 4 -12.82 6.38 0.23
N LEU A 5 -11.78 5.54 0.29
CA LEU A 5 -11.12 5.16 1.53
C LEU A 5 -10.52 6.37 2.26
N LYS A 6 -9.85 7.28 1.52
CA LYS A 6 -9.31 8.53 2.08
C LYS A 6 -10.40 9.45 2.64
N LYS A 7 -11.59 9.43 2.03
CA LYS A 7 -12.74 10.24 2.48
C LYS A 7 -13.41 9.65 3.72
N GLU A 8 -13.57 8.33 3.78
CA GLU A 8 -14.25 7.65 4.90
C GLU A 8 -13.33 7.47 6.11
N TYR A 9 -12.03 7.29 5.88
CA TYR A 9 -11.00 7.09 6.90
C TYR A 9 -9.86 8.09 6.71
N PRO A 10 -10.09 9.38 6.98
CA PRO A 10 -9.06 10.40 6.82
C PRO A 10 -7.87 10.15 7.75
N ALA A 11 -6.67 10.50 7.27
CA ALA A 11 -5.39 10.38 7.98
C ALA A 11 -4.98 8.96 8.38
N GLN A 12 -5.59 7.92 7.81
CA GLN A 12 -5.22 6.53 8.07
C GLN A 12 -4.18 6.02 7.07
N THR A 13 -3.12 5.37 7.55
CA THR A 13 -2.18 4.65 6.68
C THR A 13 -2.88 3.45 6.05
N ILE A 14 -2.74 3.29 4.73
CA ILE A 14 -3.27 2.14 4.00
C ILE A 14 -2.15 1.14 3.81
N TYR A 15 -2.40 -0.12 4.15
CA TYR A 15 -1.46 -1.23 3.98
C TYR A 15 -2.03 -2.24 2.97
N LEU A 16 -1.14 -2.82 2.17
CA LEU A 16 -1.43 -3.96 1.29
C LEU A 16 -0.24 -4.90 1.26
N SER A 17 -0.46 -6.17 0.93
CA SER A 17 0.62 -7.12 0.65
C SER A 17 0.64 -7.50 -0.84
N VAL A 18 1.82 -7.87 -1.34
CA VAL A 18 2.03 -8.28 -2.72
C VAL A 18 3.16 -9.30 -2.85
N TYR A 19 2.94 -10.35 -3.66
CA TYR A 19 4.00 -11.25 -4.10
C TYR A 19 5.09 -10.51 -4.88
N GLU A 20 6.35 -10.85 -4.60
CA GLU A 20 7.53 -10.19 -5.18
C GLU A 20 7.63 -10.30 -6.70
N ASN A 21 7.01 -11.33 -7.30
CA ASN A 21 7.00 -11.56 -8.73
C ASN A 21 5.84 -10.87 -9.46
N ASN A 22 4.90 -10.24 -8.76
CA ASN A 22 3.78 -9.52 -9.36
C ASN A 22 4.19 -8.08 -9.73
N LEU A 23 5.17 -7.97 -10.64
CA LEU A 23 5.74 -6.70 -11.10
C LEU A 23 4.68 -5.70 -11.60
N PRO A 24 3.62 -6.10 -12.33
CA PRO A 24 2.57 -5.16 -12.75
C PRO A 24 1.83 -4.52 -11.58
N ALA A 25 1.50 -5.29 -10.54
CA ALA A 25 0.82 -4.76 -9.36
C ALA A 25 1.74 -3.83 -8.56
N ILE A 26 3.00 -4.23 -8.37
CA ILE A 26 4.02 -3.41 -7.68
C ILE A 26 4.15 -2.04 -8.36
N TYR A 27 4.34 -2.02 -9.68
CA TYR A 27 4.47 -0.78 -10.43
C TYR A 27 3.22 0.13 -10.32
N LEU A 28 2.04 -0.47 -10.31
CA LEU A 28 0.79 0.27 -10.11
C LEU A 28 0.71 0.88 -8.72
N TYR A 29 1.08 0.14 -7.68
CA TYR A 29 1.05 0.60 -6.30
C TYR A 29 2.07 1.72 -6.05
N GLU A 30 3.28 1.60 -6.60
CA GLU A 30 4.29 2.66 -6.56
C GLU A 30 3.78 3.95 -7.21
N LYS A 31 3.08 3.86 -8.36
CA LYS A 31 2.42 5.02 -8.99
C LYS A 31 1.36 5.68 -8.10
N PHE A 32 0.69 4.93 -7.25
CA PHE A 32 -0.27 5.45 -6.28
C PHE A 32 0.41 5.97 -4.99
N GLY A 33 1.74 5.89 -4.88
CA GLY A 33 2.52 6.37 -3.75
C GLY A 33 2.72 5.34 -2.64
N PHE A 34 2.39 4.07 -2.88
CA PHE A 34 2.74 3.00 -1.95
C PHE A 34 4.24 2.73 -1.99
N ALA A 35 4.83 2.45 -0.82
CA ALA A 35 6.23 2.08 -0.68
C ALA A 35 6.37 0.80 0.15
N PHE A 36 7.32 -0.06 -0.20
CA PHE A 36 7.64 -1.25 0.60
C PHE A 36 8.10 -0.88 2.01
N ILE A 37 7.74 -1.72 2.97
CA ILE A 37 8.28 -1.72 4.32
C ILE A 37 9.02 -3.03 4.59
N GLU A 38 9.81 -3.07 5.66
CA GLU A 38 10.59 -4.26 6.05
C GLU A 38 9.73 -5.31 6.78
N GLU A 39 8.46 -5.43 6.41
CA GLU A 39 7.51 -6.38 6.99
C GLU A 39 6.91 -7.30 5.92
N ARG A 40 6.51 -8.49 6.37
CA ARG A 40 5.82 -9.49 5.55
C ARG A 40 4.52 -9.89 6.22
N ASP A 41 3.53 -10.25 5.42
CA ASP A 41 2.27 -10.78 5.95
C ASP A 41 2.40 -12.25 6.41
N ILE A 42 1.30 -12.84 6.86
CA ILE A 42 1.24 -14.23 7.35
C ILE A 42 1.58 -15.27 6.27
N ASN A 43 1.53 -14.89 4.99
CA ASN A 43 1.81 -15.74 3.83
C ASN A 43 3.22 -15.47 3.25
N GLY A 44 3.98 -14.54 3.84
CA GLY A 44 5.32 -14.16 3.39
C GLY A 44 5.34 -13.12 2.27
N GLU A 45 4.19 -12.55 1.89
CA GLU A 45 4.11 -11.48 0.89
C GLU A 45 4.70 -10.19 1.44
N LYS A 46 5.30 -9.35 0.58
CA LYS A 46 5.88 -8.07 1.00
C LYS A 46 4.76 -7.07 1.28
N ILE A 47 4.89 -6.31 2.38
CA ILE A 47 3.93 -5.26 2.70
C ILE A 47 4.36 -3.93 2.08
N MET A 48 3.39 -3.19 1.54
CA MET A 48 3.55 -1.79 1.13
C MET A 48 2.59 -0.89 1.91
N LYS A 49 3.02 0.35 2.19
CA LYS A 49 2.20 1.36 2.88
C LYS A 49 2.02 2.62 2.03
N LEU A 50 0.85 3.26 2.17
CA LEU A 50 0.56 4.60 1.69
C LEU A 50 0.15 5.48 2.88
N GLU A 51 0.92 6.53 3.14
CA GLU A 51 0.57 7.56 4.13
C GLU A 51 -0.46 8.52 3.53
N THR A 52 -1.65 8.59 4.12
CA THR A 52 -2.73 9.48 3.63
C THR A 52 -2.86 10.77 4.43
N ALA A 53 -2.17 10.87 5.56
CA ALA A 53 -2.07 12.10 6.33
C ALA A 53 -1.14 13.08 5.61
N MET A 54 -1.60 14.33 5.41
CA MET A 54 -0.71 15.40 4.99
C MET A 54 0.22 15.76 6.15
N LYS A 55 1.52 15.85 5.90
CA LYS A 55 2.48 16.47 6.82
C LYS A 55 2.14 17.94 7.05
#